data_AF-A0A2E9WYL6-F1
#
_entry.id   AF-A0A2E9WYL6-F1
#
_cell.length_a   1.000
_cell.length_b   1.000
_cell.length_c   1.000
_cell.angle_alpha   90.00
_cell.angle_beta   90.00
_cell.angle_gamma   90.00
#
_symmetry.space_group_name_H-M   'P 1'
#
loop_
_entity.id
_entity.type
_entity.pdbx_description
1 polymer ?
#
loop_
_entity_poly.entity_id
_entity_poly.type
_entity_poly.pdbx_seq_one_letter_code
_entity_poly.pdbx_strand_id
1 'polypeptide(L)'
;MYRTLKVGLTAGAALLLLTVQPGLAQDAHLAQAVVHAQQAAAHGGMGHASVLVEHANQALTHANMAPADNPHTVAAIASLTDAVTHGNMDHAPVATGMANTGLTSLQVAVHVHQVMDHNMQAVTHGDMGHAPVLVTHAEVALTHARAAAEISDSPHIVMAIEALESAILHGGMGHAEVATESAKTAQSHLKM
;
A
#
# COMPACT_ATOMS: atom_id res chain seq x y z
N MET A 1 27.82 -11.25 -59.57
CA MET A 1 27.93 -11.74 -58.19
C MET A 1 26.88 -11.02 -57.35
N TYR A 2 25.78 -11.70 -57.03
CA TYR A 2 24.77 -11.19 -56.08
C TYR A 2 25.27 -11.46 -54.66
N ARG A 3 25.29 -10.45 -53.78
CA ARG A 3 25.41 -10.67 -52.33
C ARG A 3 24.27 -9.92 -51.63
N THR A 4 23.46 -10.72 -50.97
CA THR A 4 22.18 -10.44 -50.31
C THR A 4 22.32 -9.61 -49.03
N LEU A 5 21.33 -8.73 -48.79
CA LEU A 5 21.01 -8.09 -47.51
C LEU A 5 20.77 -9.12 -46.40
N LYS A 6 21.09 -8.77 -45.14
CA LYS A 6 20.21 -9.02 -43.97
C LYS A 6 20.37 -7.91 -42.91
N VAL A 7 19.26 -7.22 -42.67
CA VAL A 7 18.98 -6.32 -41.56
C VAL A 7 18.79 -7.16 -40.29
N GLY A 8 19.49 -6.83 -39.21
CA GLY A 8 19.32 -7.45 -37.89
C GLY A 8 18.54 -6.50 -36.98
N LEU A 9 17.21 -6.63 -36.99
CA LEU A 9 16.31 -6.04 -35.99
C LEU A 9 16.23 -7.03 -34.82
N THR A 10 16.86 -6.75 -33.68
CA THR A 10 16.62 -7.48 -32.43
C THR A 10 15.79 -6.62 -31.50
N ALA A 11 14.47 -6.72 -31.65
CA ALA A 11 13.52 -6.29 -30.64
C ALA A 11 13.63 -7.28 -29.46
N GLY A 12 14.19 -6.80 -28.34
CA GLY A 12 14.20 -7.55 -27.08
C GLY A 12 12.78 -7.61 -26.53
N ALA A 13 12.17 -8.79 -26.59
CA ALA A 13 10.93 -9.08 -25.90
C ALA A 13 11.21 -9.16 -24.39
N ALA A 14 10.76 -8.15 -23.64
CA ALA A 14 10.66 -8.22 -22.18
C ALA A 14 9.56 -9.24 -21.84
N LEU A 15 9.97 -10.43 -21.43
CA LEU A 15 9.07 -11.49 -21.00
C LEU A 15 8.59 -11.17 -19.58
N LEU A 16 7.48 -10.44 -19.44
CA LEU A 16 6.75 -10.32 -18.17
C LEU A 16 6.16 -11.69 -17.82
N LEU A 17 6.82 -12.43 -16.93
CA LEU A 17 6.26 -13.63 -16.32
C LEU A 17 5.18 -13.20 -15.32
N LEU A 18 3.93 -13.24 -15.76
CA LEU A 18 2.74 -12.96 -14.94
C LEU A 18 2.46 -14.15 -14.01
N THR A 19 3.21 -14.28 -12.92
CA THR A 19 2.80 -15.14 -11.80
C THR A 19 1.69 -14.42 -11.03
N VAL A 20 0.65 -15.15 -10.62
CA VAL A 20 -0.39 -14.60 -9.72
C VAL A 20 0.29 -14.18 -8.43
N GLN A 21 0.45 -12.87 -8.22
CA GLN A 21 1.14 -12.34 -7.06
C GLN A 21 0.24 -12.49 -5.82
N PRO A 22 0.76 -13.01 -4.69
CA PRO A 22 0.00 -13.14 -3.44
C PRO A 22 -0.60 -11.81 -2.92
N GLY A 23 -0.07 -10.66 -3.37
CA GLY A 23 -0.60 -9.33 -3.06
C GLY A 23 -2.07 -9.14 -3.46
N LEU A 24 -2.54 -9.74 -4.56
CA LEU A 24 -3.92 -9.54 -5.05
C LEU A 24 -4.99 -9.99 -4.04
N ALA A 25 -4.71 -11.03 -3.25
CA ALA A 25 -5.63 -11.50 -2.22
C ALA A 25 -5.65 -10.60 -0.98
N GLN A 26 -4.49 -10.03 -0.62
CA GLN A 26 -4.33 -9.12 0.51
C GLN A 26 -4.95 -7.75 0.19
N ASP A 27 -4.79 -7.28 -1.05
CA ASP A 27 -5.46 -6.10 -1.59
C ASP A 27 -6.97 -6.20 -1.51
N ALA A 28 -7.52 -7.38 -1.85
CA ALA A 28 -8.94 -7.64 -1.78
C ALA A 28 -9.46 -7.52 -0.34
N HIS A 29 -8.70 -7.99 0.65
CA HIS A 29 -9.10 -7.86 2.05
C HIS A 29 -9.05 -6.42 2.55
N LEU A 30 -7.98 -5.65 2.29
CA LEU A 30 -7.94 -4.24 2.69
C LEU A 30 -9.06 -3.42 2.01
N ALA A 31 -9.35 -3.68 0.74
CA ALA A 31 -10.46 -3.03 0.03
C ALA A 31 -11.83 -3.37 0.66
N GLN A 32 -12.08 -4.64 1.01
CA GLN A 32 -13.31 -5.02 1.71
C GLN A 32 -13.39 -4.42 3.11
N ALA A 33 -12.26 -4.32 3.82
CA ALA A 33 -12.20 -3.64 5.11
C ALA A 33 -12.63 -2.18 5.00
N VAL A 34 -12.16 -1.45 3.97
CA VAL A 34 -12.56 -0.07 3.69
C VAL A 34 -14.07 0.03 3.44
N VAL A 35 -14.63 -0.84 2.61
CA VAL A 35 -16.08 -0.85 2.31
C VAL A 35 -16.90 -1.00 3.58
N HIS A 36 -16.57 -1.97 4.42
CA HIS A 36 -17.29 -2.20 5.65
C HIS A 36 -17.07 -1.08 6.69
N ALA A 37 -15.86 -0.52 6.81
CA ALA A 37 -15.62 0.62 7.68
C ALA A 37 -16.41 1.86 7.23
N GLN A 38 -16.58 2.06 5.93
CA GLN A 38 -17.42 3.13 5.37
C GLN A 38 -18.89 2.93 5.70
N GLN A 39 -19.40 1.69 5.60
CA GLN A 39 -20.76 1.37 6.02
C GLN A 39 -20.95 1.56 7.54
N ALA A 40 -19.96 1.17 8.35
CA ALA A 40 -19.98 1.37 9.79
C ALA A 40 -20.09 2.87 10.14
N ALA A 41 -19.25 3.71 9.53
CA ALA A 41 -19.29 5.16 9.70
C ALA A 41 -20.63 5.76 9.25
N ALA A 42 -21.16 5.34 8.10
CA ALA A 42 -22.44 5.83 7.57
C ALA A 42 -23.61 5.48 8.50
N HIS A 43 -23.71 4.22 8.95
CA HIS A 43 -24.76 3.77 9.86
C HIS A 43 -24.64 4.40 11.24
N GLY A 44 -23.42 4.55 11.76
CA GLY A 44 -23.18 5.31 12.99
C GLY A 44 -23.64 6.76 12.91
N GLY A 45 -23.38 7.43 11.77
CA GLY A 45 -23.84 8.79 11.51
C GLY A 45 -25.37 8.93 11.50
N MET A 46 -26.10 7.83 11.23
CA MET A 46 -27.56 7.76 11.36
C MET A 46 -28.04 7.41 12.78
N GLY A 47 -27.12 7.20 13.73
CA GLY A 47 -27.43 6.75 15.09
C GLY A 47 -27.66 5.23 15.21
N HIS A 48 -27.42 4.45 14.15
CA HIS A 48 -27.65 3.01 14.13
C HIS A 48 -26.46 2.24 14.75
N ALA A 49 -26.27 2.36 16.07
CA ALA A 49 -25.13 1.77 16.78
C ALA A 49 -24.95 0.26 16.52
N SER A 50 -26.03 -0.51 16.50
CA SER A 50 -25.97 -1.96 16.24
C SER A 50 -25.49 -2.30 14.82
N VAL A 51 -25.94 -1.56 13.81
CA VAL A 51 -25.54 -1.78 12.41
C VAL A 51 -24.11 -1.29 12.17
N LEU A 52 -23.69 -0.21 12.86
CA LEU A 52 -22.28 0.18 12.90
C LEU A 52 -21.43 -0.97 13.42
N VAL A 53 -21.81 -1.60 14.54
CA VAL A 53 -21.05 -2.71 15.15
C VAL A 53 -20.93 -3.89 14.18
N GLU A 54 -21.99 -4.25 13.48
CA GLU A 54 -21.97 -5.32 12.48
C GLU A 54 -20.92 -5.06 11.40
N HIS A 55 -20.98 -3.88 10.77
CA HIS A 55 -20.03 -3.51 9.73
C HIS A 55 -18.61 -3.30 10.26
N ALA A 56 -18.42 -2.77 11.47
CA ALA A 56 -17.11 -2.65 12.08
C ALA A 56 -16.46 -4.03 12.33
N ASN A 57 -17.24 -5.05 12.75
CA ASN A 57 -16.75 -6.42 12.89
C ASN A 57 -16.38 -7.07 11.54
N GLN A 58 -17.14 -6.79 10.47
CA GLN A 58 -16.79 -7.24 9.12
C GLN A 58 -15.50 -6.57 8.63
N ALA A 59 -15.35 -5.26 8.88
CA ALA A 59 -14.13 -4.53 8.57
C ALA A 59 -12.92 -5.12 9.32
N LEU A 60 -13.07 -5.40 10.62
CA LEU A 60 -12.04 -6.06 11.43
C LEU A 60 -11.67 -7.44 10.89
N THR A 61 -12.66 -8.24 10.47
CA THR A 61 -12.41 -9.58 9.90
C THR A 61 -11.48 -9.49 8.70
N HIS A 62 -11.72 -8.52 7.81
CA HIS A 62 -10.88 -8.31 6.64
C HIS A 62 -9.53 -7.66 6.97
N ALA A 63 -9.50 -6.65 7.84
CA ALA A 63 -8.26 -5.97 8.23
C ALA A 63 -7.27 -6.94 8.92
N ASN A 64 -7.75 -7.90 9.70
CA ASN A 64 -6.92 -8.92 10.35
C ASN A 64 -6.31 -9.95 9.38
N MET A 65 -6.73 -9.98 8.12
CA MET A 65 -6.11 -10.80 7.08
C MET A 65 -4.94 -10.08 6.38
N ALA A 66 -4.77 -8.77 6.62
CA ALA A 66 -3.67 -8.01 6.06
C ALA A 66 -2.38 -8.18 6.88
N PRO A 67 -1.20 -7.98 6.28
CA PRO A 67 0.08 -8.03 6.99
C PRO A 67 0.14 -7.07 8.19
N ALA A 68 0.65 -7.56 9.32
CA ALA A 68 0.78 -6.80 10.57
C ALA A 68 1.97 -5.84 10.60
N ASP A 69 2.82 -5.83 9.56
CA ASP A 69 3.96 -4.92 9.43
C ASP A 69 3.58 -3.55 8.83
N ASN A 70 2.31 -3.36 8.45
CA ASN A 70 1.76 -2.07 8.07
C ASN A 70 1.17 -1.35 9.30
N PRO A 71 1.81 -0.27 9.81
CA PRO A 71 1.37 0.42 11.02
C PRO A 71 -0.03 1.04 10.88
N HIS A 72 -0.45 1.38 9.66
CA HIS A 72 -1.79 1.93 9.42
C HIS A 72 -2.89 0.86 9.48
N THR A 73 -2.58 -0.39 9.12
CA THR A 73 -3.49 -1.53 9.37
C THR A 73 -3.69 -1.73 10.88
N VAL A 74 -2.61 -1.66 11.65
CA VAL A 74 -2.67 -1.78 13.12
C VAL A 74 -3.50 -0.67 13.75
N ALA A 75 -3.27 0.58 13.33
CA ALA A 75 -4.05 1.73 13.80
C ALA A 75 -5.55 1.63 13.43
N ALA A 76 -5.85 1.14 12.23
CA ALA A 76 -7.21 0.87 11.80
C ALA A 76 -7.91 -0.17 12.68
N ILE A 77 -7.25 -1.31 12.94
CA ILE A 77 -7.80 -2.39 13.78
C ILE A 77 -8.09 -1.89 15.20
N ALA A 78 -7.18 -1.11 15.79
CA ALA A 78 -7.38 -0.51 17.11
C ALA A 78 -8.60 0.42 17.12
N SER A 79 -8.71 1.34 16.16
CA SER A 79 -9.82 2.29 16.08
C SER A 79 -11.17 1.60 15.82
N LEU A 80 -11.20 0.57 14.97
CA LEU A 80 -12.43 -0.19 14.71
C LEU A 80 -12.84 -1.04 15.92
N THR A 81 -11.88 -1.53 16.71
CA THR A 81 -12.15 -2.22 17.98
C THR A 81 -12.78 -1.29 19.01
N ASP A 82 -12.29 -0.05 19.10
CA ASP A 82 -12.91 0.99 19.94
C ASP A 82 -14.30 1.37 19.43
N ALA A 83 -14.50 1.43 18.11
CA ALA A 83 -15.80 1.66 17.50
C ALA A 83 -16.82 0.57 17.89
N VAL A 84 -16.42 -0.72 17.84
CA VAL A 84 -17.25 -1.84 18.29
C VAL A 84 -17.56 -1.73 19.78
N THR A 85 -16.55 -1.42 20.60
CA THR A 85 -16.71 -1.29 22.06
C THR A 85 -17.74 -0.21 22.41
N HIS A 86 -17.61 0.98 21.82
CA HIS A 86 -18.55 2.07 22.05
C HIS A 86 -19.92 1.84 21.40
N GLY A 87 -19.98 1.19 20.23
CA GLY A 87 -21.23 0.83 19.58
C GLY A 87 -22.06 -0.14 20.42
N ASN A 88 -21.42 -1.10 21.09
CA ASN A 88 -22.08 -2.03 22.02
C ASN A 88 -22.59 -1.34 23.30
N MET A 89 -22.08 -0.15 23.62
CA MET A 89 -22.59 0.70 24.72
C MET A 89 -23.70 1.64 24.26
N ASP A 90 -24.16 1.54 23.01
CA ASP A 90 -25.09 2.48 22.36
C ASP A 90 -24.55 3.93 22.28
N HIS A 91 -23.22 4.11 22.39
CA HIS A 91 -22.55 5.41 22.27
C HIS A 91 -22.33 5.76 20.79
N ALA A 92 -23.41 5.84 20.00
CA ALA A 92 -23.35 5.95 18.53
C ALA A 92 -22.43 7.09 18.03
N PRO A 93 -22.44 8.32 18.59
CA PRO A 93 -21.54 9.38 18.11
C PRO A 93 -20.05 9.07 18.33
N VAL A 94 -19.69 8.48 19.47
CA VAL A 94 -18.30 8.10 19.78
C VAL A 94 -17.86 6.96 18.88
N ALA A 95 -18.70 5.94 18.74
CA ALA A 95 -18.45 4.80 17.86
C ALA A 95 -18.24 5.25 16.40
N THR A 96 -19.03 6.21 15.93
CA THR A 96 -18.92 6.80 14.57
C THR A 96 -17.60 7.53 14.39
N GLY A 97 -17.16 8.31 15.39
CA GLY A 97 -15.86 8.96 15.37
C GLY A 97 -14.72 7.95 15.22
N MET A 98 -14.75 6.89 16.01
CA MET A 98 -13.75 5.81 15.95
C MET A 98 -13.80 5.04 14.62
N ALA A 99 -14.99 4.78 14.08
CA ALA A 99 -15.15 4.14 12.77
C ALA A 99 -14.57 5.00 11.64
N ASN A 100 -14.74 6.32 11.68
CA ASN A 100 -14.12 7.24 10.73
C ASN A 100 -12.58 7.24 10.84
N THR A 101 -12.03 7.27 12.06
CA THR A 101 -10.58 7.17 12.27
C THR A 101 -10.02 5.84 11.72
N GLY A 102 -10.74 4.74 11.96
CA GLY A 102 -10.41 3.43 11.41
C GLY A 102 -10.47 3.39 9.89
N LEU A 103 -11.51 3.99 9.29
CA LEU A 103 -11.66 4.12 7.84
C LEU A 103 -10.50 4.88 7.20
N THR A 104 -10.16 6.06 7.72
CA THR A 104 -9.01 6.85 7.22
C THR A 104 -7.73 6.04 7.30
N SER A 105 -7.49 5.34 8.41
CA SER A 105 -6.31 4.49 8.58
C SER A 105 -6.27 3.35 7.57
N LEU A 106 -7.41 2.70 7.27
CA LEU A 106 -7.48 1.67 6.23
C LEU A 106 -7.20 2.20 4.83
N GLN A 107 -7.70 3.40 4.49
CA GLN A 107 -7.45 4.01 3.19
C GLN A 107 -5.95 4.27 2.99
N VAL A 108 -5.26 4.77 4.02
CA VAL A 108 -3.80 4.89 4.01
C VAL A 108 -3.14 3.52 3.90
N ALA A 109 -3.63 2.53 4.65
CA ALA A 109 -3.07 1.18 4.67
C ALA A 109 -3.11 0.49 3.29
N VAL A 110 -4.19 0.67 2.52
CA VAL A 110 -4.31 0.16 1.14
C VAL A 110 -3.14 0.66 0.28
N HIS A 111 -2.86 1.96 0.33
CA HIS A 111 -1.76 2.52 -0.44
C HIS A 111 -0.41 2.08 0.11
N VAL A 112 -0.17 2.16 1.42
CA VAL A 112 1.11 1.75 2.04
C VAL A 112 1.44 0.30 1.75
N HIS A 113 0.45 -0.60 1.74
CA HIS A 113 0.66 -2.00 1.36
C HIS A 113 1.20 -2.14 -0.07
N GLN A 114 0.62 -1.40 -1.02
CA GLN A 114 1.10 -1.36 -2.41
C GLN A 114 2.51 -0.75 -2.53
N VAL A 115 2.81 0.28 -1.73
CA VAL A 115 4.19 0.82 -1.66
C VAL A 115 5.16 -0.28 -1.20
N MET A 116 4.81 -1.02 -0.14
CA MET A 116 5.66 -2.09 0.39
C MET A 116 5.90 -3.22 -0.62
N ASP A 117 4.87 -3.68 -1.32
CA ASP A 117 4.99 -4.78 -2.29
C ASP A 117 5.87 -4.37 -3.48
N HIS A 118 5.55 -3.23 -4.12
CA HIS A 118 6.35 -2.74 -5.24
C HIS A 118 7.77 -2.38 -4.81
N ASN A 119 7.96 -1.72 -3.67
CA ASN A 119 9.30 -1.37 -3.21
C ASN A 119 10.13 -2.62 -2.84
N MET A 120 9.51 -3.71 -2.38
CA MET A 120 10.20 -4.99 -2.18
C MET A 120 10.70 -5.58 -3.51
N GLN A 121 9.92 -5.49 -4.58
CA GLN A 121 10.38 -5.87 -5.92
C GLN A 121 11.50 -4.96 -6.42
N ALA A 122 11.40 -3.65 -6.14
CA ALA A 122 12.46 -2.68 -6.47
C ALA A 122 13.78 -3.06 -5.78
N VAL A 123 13.76 -3.36 -4.48
CA VAL A 123 14.93 -3.84 -3.73
C VAL A 123 15.46 -5.15 -4.31
N THR A 124 14.58 -6.14 -4.55
CA THR A 124 14.97 -7.45 -5.09
C THR A 124 15.70 -7.31 -6.43
N HIS A 125 15.14 -6.55 -7.36
CA HIS A 125 15.76 -6.30 -8.65
C HIS A 125 17.01 -5.43 -8.54
N GLY A 126 17.03 -4.50 -7.60
CA GLY A 126 18.20 -3.72 -7.24
C GLY A 126 19.39 -4.54 -6.79
N ASP A 127 19.17 -5.50 -5.88
CA ASP A 127 20.20 -6.43 -5.39
C ASP A 127 20.71 -7.35 -6.52
N MET A 128 19.91 -7.57 -7.59
CA MET A 128 20.34 -8.25 -8.81
C MET A 128 21.12 -7.34 -9.80
N GLY A 129 21.25 -6.05 -9.50
CA GLY A 129 21.85 -5.06 -10.40
C GLY A 129 20.92 -4.59 -11.54
N HIS A 130 19.63 -4.95 -11.51
CA HIS A 130 18.66 -4.65 -12.57
C HIS A 130 18.08 -3.23 -12.41
N ALA A 131 18.92 -2.20 -12.54
CA ALA A 131 18.50 -0.80 -12.32
C ALA A 131 17.21 -0.38 -13.06
N PRO A 132 16.99 -0.71 -14.35
CA PRO A 132 15.75 -0.33 -15.03
C PRO A 132 14.48 -0.99 -14.44
N VAL A 133 14.60 -2.22 -13.95
CA VAL A 133 13.46 -2.94 -13.35
C VAL A 133 13.19 -2.40 -11.94
N LEU A 134 14.24 -2.08 -11.18
CA LEU A 134 14.12 -1.35 -9.91
C LEU A 134 13.33 -0.05 -10.11
N VAL A 135 13.71 0.78 -11.09
CA VAL A 135 13.05 2.06 -11.36
C VAL A 135 11.56 1.86 -11.64
N THR A 136 11.22 0.86 -12.46
CA THR A 136 9.82 0.56 -12.79
C THR A 136 8.99 0.30 -11.52
N HIS A 137 9.49 -0.53 -10.61
CA HIS A 137 8.80 -0.80 -9.36
C HIS A 137 8.80 0.40 -8.40
N ALA A 138 9.88 1.17 -8.34
CA ALA A 138 9.97 2.36 -7.50
C ALA A 138 9.00 3.46 -7.95
N GLU A 139 8.75 3.62 -9.26
CA GLU A 139 7.76 4.57 -9.81
C GLU A 139 6.33 4.21 -9.40
N VAL A 140 5.99 2.91 -9.43
CA VAL A 140 4.67 2.44 -8.97
C VAL A 140 4.54 2.64 -7.45
N ALA A 141 5.57 2.28 -6.68
CA ALA A 141 5.60 2.52 -5.24
C ALA A 141 5.44 4.02 -4.91
N LEU A 142 6.12 4.91 -5.64
CA LEU A 142 6.02 6.36 -5.47
C LEU A 142 4.60 6.89 -5.74
N THR A 143 3.93 6.33 -6.74
CA THR A 143 2.53 6.68 -7.05
C THR A 143 1.61 6.38 -5.87
N HIS A 144 1.74 5.20 -5.26
CA HIS A 144 0.96 4.84 -4.08
C HIS A 144 1.37 5.65 -2.84
N ALA A 145 2.66 5.94 -2.66
CA ALA A 145 3.13 6.73 -1.52
C ALA A 145 2.56 8.17 -1.57
N ARG A 146 2.50 8.78 -2.74
CA ARG A 146 1.87 10.11 -2.92
C ARG A 146 0.37 10.07 -2.64
N ALA A 147 -0.34 9.05 -3.13
CA ALA A 147 -1.76 8.88 -2.81
C ALA A 147 -1.99 8.68 -1.29
N ALA A 148 -1.09 7.97 -0.61
CA ALA A 148 -1.15 7.86 0.86
C ALA A 148 -0.92 9.21 1.56
N ALA A 149 -0.01 10.04 1.04
CA ALA A 149 0.28 11.37 1.56
C ALA A 149 -0.85 12.39 1.34
N GLU A 150 -1.76 12.14 0.39
CA GLU A 150 -2.98 12.95 0.23
C GLU A 150 -4.00 12.72 1.35
N ILE A 151 -3.89 11.59 2.07
CA ILE A 151 -4.82 11.17 3.12
C ILE A 151 -4.18 11.34 4.52
N SER A 152 -2.85 11.23 4.62
CA SER A 152 -2.12 11.23 5.88
C SER A 152 -0.91 12.15 5.86
N ASP A 153 -0.78 12.97 6.90
CA ASP A 153 0.39 13.80 7.18
C ASP A 153 1.55 13.02 7.85
N SER A 154 1.60 11.69 7.71
CA SER A 154 2.65 10.87 8.33
C SER A 154 4.03 11.29 7.81
N PRO A 155 4.96 11.71 8.68
CA PRO A 155 6.31 12.08 8.25
C PRO A 155 7.04 10.89 7.62
N HIS A 156 6.69 9.65 8.01
CA HIS A 156 7.31 8.46 7.45
C HIS A 156 6.88 8.19 6.00
N ILE A 157 5.65 8.53 5.62
CA ILE A 157 5.23 8.47 4.21
C ILE A 157 6.02 9.49 3.38
N VAL A 158 6.20 10.72 3.90
CA VAL A 158 6.99 11.76 3.22
C VAL A 158 8.45 11.34 3.05
N MET A 159 9.08 10.82 4.10
CA MET A 159 10.46 10.32 4.00
C MET A 159 10.59 9.12 3.06
N ALA A 160 9.57 8.25 2.99
CA ALA A 160 9.54 7.16 2.02
C ALA A 160 9.43 7.68 0.57
N ILE A 161 8.66 8.74 0.34
CA ILE A 161 8.58 9.42 -0.97
C ILE A 161 9.96 9.95 -1.39
N GLU A 162 10.65 10.68 -0.52
CA GLU A 162 11.99 11.22 -0.81
C GLU A 162 12.99 10.11 -1.16
N ALA A 163 12.95 9.01 -0.40
CA ALA A 163 13.80 7.85 -0.63
C ALA A 163 13.47 7.12 -1.95
N LEU A 164 12.19 7.04 -2.33
CA LEU A 164 11.77 6.49 -3.62
C LEU A 164 12.18 7.38 -4.79
N GLU A 165 12.07 8.71 -4.65
CA GLU A 165 12.55 9.68 -5.66
C GLU A 165 14.07 9.54 -5.87
N SER A 166 14.83 9.37 -4.79
CA SER A 166 16.27 9.06 -4.86
C SER A 166 16.54 7.73 -5.56
N ALA A 167 15.77 6.67 -5.24
CA ALA A 167 15.90 5.37 -5.87
C ALA A 167 15.67 5.45 -7.40
N ILE A 168 14.64 6.18 -7.82
CA ILE A 168 14.32 6.42 -9.24
C ILE A 168 15.43 7.21 -9.92
N LEU A 169 15.91 8.29 -9.30
CA LEU A 169 16.97 9.13 -9.84
C LEU A 169 18.25 8.33 -10.08
N HIS A 170 18.74 7.62 -9.06
CA HIS A 170 19.96 6.82 -9.15
C HIS A 170 19.79 5.61 -10.06
N GLY A 171 18.64 4.94 -10.01
CA GLY A 171 18.33 3.81 -10.88
C GLY A 171 18.27 4.21 -12.35
N GLY A 172 17.72 5.39 -12.65
CA GLY A 172 17.69 5.97 -14.00
C GLY A 172 19.07 6.31 -14.57
N MET A 173 20.06 6.54 -13.69
CA MET A 173 21.48 6.69 -14.07
C MET A 173 22.22 5.33 -14.20
N GLY A 174 21.55 4.21 -13.93
CA GLY A 174 22.16 2.89 -13.89
C GLY A 174 22.92 2.58 -12.59
N HIS A 175 22.82 3.45 -11.58
CA HIS A 175 23.47 3.26 -10.28
C HIS A 175 22.66 2.28 -9.40
N ALA A 176 22.60 1.00 -9.82
CA ALA A 176 21.76 -0.01 -9.18
C ALA A 176 21.95 -0.08 -7.66
N GLU A 177 23.19 -0.14 -7.18
CA GLU A 177 23.51 -0.25 -5.75
C GLU A 177 22.96 0.94 -4.94
N VAL A 178 23.21 2.18 -5.37
CA VAL A 178 22.74 3.39 -4.67
C VAL A 178 21.21 3.48 -4.70
N ALA A 179 20.60 3.08 -5.82
CA ALA A 179 19.16 3.03 -5.96
C ALA A 179 18.54 2.01 -4.99
N THR A 180 19.16 0.84 -4.85
CA THR A 180 18.73 -0.21 -3.91
C THR A 180 18.78 0.25 -2.46
N GLU A 181 19.85 0.94 -2.05
CA GLU A 181 19.96 1.47 -0.69
C GLU A 181 18.92 2.57 -0.41
N SER A 182 18.60 3.38 -1.41
CA SER A 182 17.49 4.34 -1.32
C SER A 182 16.14 3.62 -1.17
N ALA A 183 15.89 2.56 -1.94
CA ALA A 183 14.68 1.74 -1.81
C ALA A 183 14.57 1.04 -0.43
N LYS A 184 15.68 0.54 0.13
CA LYS A 184 15.73 -0.02 1.50
C LYS A 184 15.42 1.02 2.57
N THR A 185 15.87 2.26 2.37
CA THR A 185 15.54 3.40 3.24
C THR A 185 14.03 3.68 3.20
N ALA A 186 13.42 3.71 2.02
CA ALA A 186 11.96 3.85 1.89
C ALA A 186 11.21 2.73 2.64
N GLN A 187 11.67 1.48 2.51
CA GLN A 187 11.06 0.34 3.19
C GLN A 187 11.12 0.46 4.72
N SER A 188 12.21 1.02 5.24
CA SER A 188 12.39 1.22 6.68
C SER A 188 11.40 2.24 7.23
N HIS A 189 11.16 3.34 6.51
CA HIS A 189 10.17 4.33 6.90
C HIS A 189 8.74 3.80 6.85
N LEU A 190 8.37 3.01 5.84
CA LEU A 190 7.00 2.48 5.73
C LEU A 190 6.58 1.56 6.88
N LYS A 191 7.54 1.04 7.66
CA LYS A 191 7.29 0.15 8.81
C LYS A 191 7.18 0.89 10.15
N MET A 192 7.22 2.23 10.15
CA MET A 192 7.17 3.10 11.33
C MET A 192 5.82 3.82 11.41
#